data_AF-A0A0F9D4C3-F1
#
_entry.id   AF-A0A0F9D4C3-F1
#
_cell.length_a   1.000
_cell.length_b   1.000
_cell.length_c   1.000
_cell.angle_alpha   90.00
_cell.angle_beta   90.00
_cell.angle_gamma   90.00
#
_symmetry.space_group_name_H-M   'P 1'
#
loop_
_entity.id
_entity.type
_entity.pdbx_description
1 polymer ?
#
loop_
_entity_poly.entity_id
_entity_poly.type
_entity_poly.pdbx_seq_one_letter_code
_entity_poly.pdbx_strand_id
1 'polypeptide(L)'
;MNIEIKCWTDTSYCGGDSEGMKINGKHRLSVSGLSDCPEDAIVGRDLIDCRQVSRFMAEAHKAGAEGEKLSIKIMEVEIRDEVFE
;
A
#
# COMPACT_ATOMS: atom_id res chain seq x y z
N MET A 1 -1.90 -3.29 -17.29
CA MET A 1 -2.19 -3.11 -15.86
C MET A 1 -1.22 -2.08 -15.32
N ASN A 2 -1.72 -1.00 -14.72
CA ASN A 2 -0.90 0.00 -14.05
C ASN A 2 -1.02 -0.21 -12.52
N ILE A 3 0.11 -0.42 -11.85
CA ILE A 3 0.18 -0.58 -10.40
C ILE A 3 0.99 0.59 -9.84
N GLU A 4 0.38 1.35 -8.94
CA GLU A 4 1.04 2.42 -8.20
C GLU A 4 1.18 2.01 -6.74
N ILE A 5 2.40 1.98 -6.23
CA ILE A 5 2.72 1.67 -4.85
C ILE A 5 3.31 2.92 -4.22
N LYS A 6 2.73 3.35 -3.09
CA LYS A 6 3.27 4.41 -2.25
C LYS A 6 3.85 3.79 -1.00
N CYS A 7 5.13 4.00 -0.78
CA CYS A 7 5.85 3.58 0.43
C CYS A 7 6.28 4.85 1.16
N TRP A 8 5.88 5.02 2.42
CA TRP A 8 6.33 6.14 3.23
C TRP A 8 7.53 5.66 4.06
N THR A 9 8.63 6.42 4.02
CA THR A 9 9.89 6.00 4.62
C THR A 9 10.07 6.46 6.07
N ASP A 10 9.12 7.24 6.61
CA ASP A 10 9.24 7.77 7.96
C ASP A 10 8.43 6.98 9.00
N THR A 11 9.10 6.73 10.12
CA THR A 11 8.67 5.93 11.28
C THR A 11 8.00 6.77 12.36
N SER A 12 7.62 8.01 12.07
CA SER A 12 6.92 8.86 13.03
C SER A 12 5.53 8.26 13.32
N TYR A 13 5.34 7.83 14.56
CA TYR A 13 4.21 7.09 15.13
C TYR A 13 2.84 7.81 15.08
N CYS A 14 2.69 8.82 14.23
CA CYS A 14 1.64 9.82 14.31
C CYS A 14 0.79 9.85 13.03
N GLY A 15 -0.17 8.92 12.93
CA GLY A 15 -1.48 9.21 12.33
C GLY A 15 -1.61 9.30 10.80
N GLY A 16 -0.71 8.71 10.00
CA GLY A 16 -0.83 8.64 8.53
C GLY A 16 -0.91 7.22 7.97
N ASP A 17 -1.53 7.07 6.79
CA ASP A 17 -1.40 5.87 5.93
C ASP A 17 0.08 5.70 5.56
N SER A 18 0.74 4.66 6.08
CA SER A 18 2.19 4.42 5.93
C SER A 18 2.57 3.73 4.63
N GLU A 19 1.66 2.95 4.01
CA GLU A 19 1.85 2.40 2.65
C GLU A 19 0.51 2.20 1.95
N GLY A 20 0.49 2.21 0.61
CA GLY A 20 -0.73 1.92 -0.13
C GLY A 20 -0.54 1.57 -1.60
N MET A 21 -1.51 0.83 -2.15
CA MET A 21 -1.49 0.32 -3.51
C MET A 21 -2.75 0.73 -4.29
N LYS A 22 -2.54 1.20 -5.53
CA LYS A 22 -3.59 1.39 -6.53
C LYS A 22 -3.35 0.49 -7.73
N ILE A 23 -4.43 -0.05 -8.28
CA ILE A 23 -4.41 -0.81 -9.54
C ILE A 23 -5.36 -0.12 -10.51
N ASN A 24 -4.86 0.26 -11.69
CA ASN A 24 -5.59 1.00 -12.71
C ASN A 24 -6.29 2.25 -12.13
N GLY A 25 -5.57 2.99 -11.28
CA GLY A 25 -6.06 4.20 -10.61
C GLY A 25 -7.01 3.99 -9.43
N LYS A 26 -7.49 2.75 -9.19
CA LYS A 26 -8.38 2.44 -8.06
C LYS A 26 -7.57 2.04 -6.83
N HIS A 27 -7.85 2.67 -5.70
CA HIS A 27 -7.30 2.27 -4.41
C HIS A 27 -7.70 0.83 -4.08
N ARG A 28 -6.71 0.01 -3.70
CA ARG A 28 -6.93 -1.40 -3.38
C ARG A 28 -6.61 -1.73 -1.94
N LEU A 29 -5.51 -1.20 -1.42
CA LEU A 29 -5.01 -1.46 -0.08
C LEU A 29 -4.27 -0.24 0.46
N SER A 30 -4.32 -0.03 1.78
CA SER A 30 -3.37 0.75 2.54
C SER A 30 -3.14 0.11 3.90
N VAL A 31 -1.98 0.40 4.47
CA VAL A 31 -1.68 0.16 5.88
C VAL A 31 -1.37 1.49 6.53
N SER A 32 -1.79 1.66 7.78
CA SER A 32 -1.54 2.86 8.58
C SER A 32 -0.43 2.63 9.59
N GLY A 33 0.24 3.72 10.01
CA GLY A 33 1.20 3.68 11.11
C GLY A 33 0.57 3.18 12.42
N LEU A 34 1.40 2.62 13.30
CA LEU A 34 0.97 2.17 14.62
C LEU A 34 0.72 3.39 15.51
N SER A 35 -0.51 3.58 15.97
CA SER A 35 -0.80 4.52 17.05
C SER A 35 -0.72 3.78 18.39
N ASP A 36 0.27 4.14 19.22
CA ASP A 36 0.50 3.91 20.66
C ASP A 36 0.29 2.53 21.33
N CYS A 37 -0.38 1.53 20.74
CA CYS A 37 -0.63 0.22 21.36
C CYS A 37 -0.14 -0.98 20.51
N PRO A 38 0.85 -1.76 20.97
CA PRO A 38 1.37 -2.93 20.24
C PRO A 38 0.39 -4.10 20.11
N GLU A 39 -0.63 -4.21 20.97
CA GLU A 39 -1.70 -5.21 20.82
C GLU A 39 -2.67 -4.87 19.68
N ASP A 40 -2.95 -3.58 19.46
CA ASP A 40 -3.69 -3.09 18.29
C ASP A 40 -2.85 -3.21 17.01
N ALA A 41 -1.52 -3.33 17.13
CA ALA A 41 -0.65 -3.63 16.00
C ALA A 41 -0.87 -5.03 15.41
N ILE A 42 -1.47 -5.99 16.14
CA ILE A 42 -1.78 -7.33 15.62
C ILE A 42 -3.16 -7.36 14.96
N VAL A 43 -4.11 -6.60 15.51
CA VAL A 43 -5.50 -6.53 15.02
C VAL A 43 -5.65 -5.51 13.88
N GLY A 44 -4.85 -4.44 13.91
CA GLY A 44 -4.79 -3.37 12.90
C GLY A 44 -3.67 -3.55 11.87
N ARG A 45 -2.79 -4.56 12.03
CA ARG A 45 -2.04 -5.07 10.88
C ARG A 45 -3.04 -5.78 10.00
N ASP A 46 -3.55 -5.02 9.05
CA ASP A 46 -4.19 -5.47 7.82
C ASP A 46 -3.17 -6.32 7.03
N LEU A 47 -2.79 -7.47 7.61
CA LEU A 47 -2.02 -8.50 6.96
C LEU A 47 -2.84 -8.86 5.73
N ILE A 48 -2.38 -8.43 4.56
CA ILE A 48 -3.05 -8.69 3.30
C ILE A 48 -3.46 -10.17 3.28
N ASP A 49 -4.76 -10.43 3.29
CA ASP A 49 -5.28 -11.78 3.32
C ASP A 49 -4.73 -12.53 2.09
N CYS A 50 -4.21 -13.75 2.28
CA CYS A 50 -3.73 -14.58 1.18
C CYS A 50 -4.79 -14.72 0.06
N ARG A 51 -6.09 -14.64 0.40
CA ARG A 51 -7.17 -14.59 -0.60
C ARG A 51 -7.11 -13.33 -1.45
N GLN A 52 -6.82 -12.17 -0.88
CA GLN A 52 -6.66 -10.92 -1.64
C GLN A 52 -5.43 -11.00 -2.57
N VAL A 53 -4.30 -11.53 -2.08
CA VAL A 53 -3.11 -11.78 -2.91
C VAL A 53 -3.46 -12.67 -4.11
N SER A 54 -4.14 -13.79 -3.88
CA SER A 54 -4.55 -14.70 -4.96
C SER A 54 -5.47 -14.03 -5.99
N ARG A 55 -6.35 -13.11 -5.57
CA ARG A 55 -7.22 -12.36 -6.47
C ARG A 55 -6.42 -11.40 -7.35
N PHE A 56 -5.46 -10.68 -6.79
CA PHE A 56 -4.60 -9.79 -7.59
C PHE A 56 -3.73 -10.58 -8.59
N MET A 57 -3.24 -11.76 -8.20
CA MET A 57 -2.50 -12.65 -9.11
C MET A 57 -3.40 -13.11 -10.27
N ALA A 58 -4.65 -13.48 -9.99
CA ALA A 58 -5.60 -13.88 -11.04
C ALA A 58 -5.96 -12.71 -11.97
N GLU A 59 -6.16 -11.50 -11.43
CA GLU A 59 -6.38 -10.28 -12.22
C GLU A 59 -5.19 -9.99 -13.13
N ALA A 60 -3.96 -10.06 -12.60
CA ALA A 60 -2.73 -9.82 -13.36
C ALA A 60 -2.52 -10.87 -14.46
N HIS A 61 -2.79 -12.14 -14.17
CA HIS A 61 -2.71 -13.22 -15.16
C HIS A 61 -3.70 -13.01 -16.31
N LYS A 62 -4.95 -12.64 -15.99
CA LYS A 62 -5.97 -12.35 -17.01
C LYS A 62 -5.59 -11.15 -17.87
N ALA A 63 -5.14 -10.06 -17.27
CA ALA A 63 -4.68 -8.87 -17.98
C ALA A 63 -3.51 -9.20 -18.94
N GLY A 64 -2.56 -10.01 -18.49
CA GLY A 64 -1.45 -10.47 -19.32
C GLY A 64 -1.91 -11.35 -20.50
N ALA A 65 -2.86 -12.25 -20.27
CA ALA A 65 -3.45 -13.07 -21.33
C ALA A 65 -4.22 -12.25 -22.38
N GLU A 66 -4.79 -11.11 -21.99
CA GLU A 66 -5.46 -10.15 -22.87
C GLU A 66 -4.50 -9.19 -23.60
N GLY A 67 -3.18 -9.34 -23.38
CA GLY A 67 -2.15 -8.51 -24.03
C GLY A 67 -1.94 -7.16 -23.36
N GLU A 68 -2.49 -6.94 -22.16
CA GLU A 68 -2.31 -5.69 -21.43
C GLU A 68 -0.88 -5.57 -20.90
N LYS A 69 -0.18 -4.47 -21.22
CA LYS A 69 1.17 -4.22 -20.72
C LYS A 69 1.17 -3.94 -19.23
N LEU A 70 2.08 -4.56 -18.48
CA LEU A 70 2.31 -4.25 -17.07
C LEU A 70 3.18 -2.99 -16.92
N SER A 71 2.76 -2.09 -16.05
CA SER A 71 3.54 -0.93 -15.61
C SER A 71 3.45 -0.85 -14.09
N ILE A 72 4.59 -0.78 -13.43
CA ILE A 72 4.68 -0.68 -11.97
C ILE A 72 5.44 0.60 -11.66
N LYS A 73 4.84 1.45 -10.81
CA LYS A 73 5.46 2.66 -10.30
C LYS A 73 5.51 2.57 -8.78
N ILE A 74 6.72 2.61 -8.24
CA ILE A 74 6.97 2.68 -6.80
C ILE A 74 7.35 4.13 -6.48
N MET A 75 6.68 4.71 -5.49
CA MET A 75 6.91 6.06 -5.01
C MET A 75 7.32 5.99 -3.54
N GLU A 76 8.57 6.36 -3.28
CA GLU A 76 9.07 6.58 -1.93
C GLU A 76 8.76 8.03 -1.55
N VAL A 77 8.06 8.21 -0.43
CA VAL A 77 7.68 9.53 0.09
C VAL A 77 8.42 9.76 1.40
N GLU A 78 9.36 10.71 1.39
CA GLU A 78 9.99 11.24 2.61
C GLU A 78 9.06 12.32 3.20
N ILE A 79 8.63 12.13 4.45
CA ILE A 79 8.01 13.21 5.22
C ILE A 79 9.16 14.07 5.75
N ARG A 80 9.16 15.36 5.43
CA ARG A 80 9.94 16.34 6.17
C ARG A 80 9.03 16.93 7.22
N ASP A 81 9.38 16.76 8.49
CA ASP A 81 8.74 17.49 9.56
C ASP A 81 8.90 18.99 9.28
N GLU A 82 7.84 19.63 8.78
CA GLU A 82 7.72 21.08 8.90
C GLU A 82 7.42 21.34 10.38
N VAL A 83 8.49 21.66 11.11
CA VAL A 83 8.42 22.19 12.47
C VAL A 83 7.57 23.46 12.41
N PHE A 84 6.31 23.36 12.82
CA PHE A 84 5.51 24.53 13.11
C PHE A 84 6.09 25.15 14.41
N GLU A 85 6.88 26.23 14.25
CA GLU A 85 7.29 27.13 15.34
C GLU A 85 6.09 27.91 15.92
#